data_AF-A0A127B330-F1
#
_entry.id   AF-A0A127B330-F1
#
_cell.length_a   1.000
_cell.length_b   1.000
_cell.length_c   1.000
_cell.angle_alpha   90.00
_cell.angle_beta   90.00
_cell.angle_gamma   90.00
#
_symmetry.space_group_name_H-M   'P 1'
#
loop_
_entity.id
_entity.type
_entity.pdbx_description
1 polymer ?
#
loop_
_entity_poly.entity_id
_entity_poly.type
_entity_poly.pdbx_seq_one_letter_code
_entity_poly.pdbx_strand_id
1 'polypeptide(L)'
;MKSLVLALVVTLSVASSSLAGTSASVNSAGALARELANTLQLNEMQYLKIKGFETKKLEAIKEAETTMTGEALAKHLILIETSFSASVVEVLTPSQQKAYLGMKSLMATNQVK
;
A
#
# COMPACT_ATOMS: atom_id res chain seq x y z
N MET A 1 25.96 24.84 19.14
CA MET A 1 24.63 24.21 18.95
C MET A 1 24.78 23.12 17.89
N LYS A 2 24.33 21.90 18.19
CA LYS A 2 24.64 20.69 17.42
C LYS A 2 23.75 20.61 16.17
N SER A 3 24.34 20.77 14.98
CA SER A 3 23.67 20.49 13.71
C SER A 3 23.69 18.98 13.47
N LEU A 4 22.53 18.33 13.58
CA LEU A 4 22.36 16.93 13.25
C LEU A 4 22.17 16.81 11.73
N VAL A 5 23.29 16.51 11.05
CA VAL A 5 23.31 16.01 9.68
C VAL A 5 22.74 14.60 9.70
N LEU A 6 21.47 14.44 9.32
CA LEU A 6 20.86 13.13 9.08
C LEU A 6 21.22 12.67 7.67
N ALA A 7 22.40 12.06 7.55
CA ALA A 7 22.79 11.28 6.39
C ALA A 7 21.96 9.98 6.34
N LEU A 8 20.84 9.99 5.61
CA LEU A 8 20.15 8.75 5.27
C LEU A 8 20.84 8.14 4.03
N VAL A 9 21.87 7.35 4.31
CA VAL A 9 22.59 6.57 3.32
C VAL A 9 21.62 5.53 2.72
N VAL A 10 21.41 5.66 1.42
CA VAL A 10 20.79 4.67 0.54
C VAL A 10 21.65 3.41 0.55
N THR A 11 21.26 2.39 1.31
CA THR A 11 21.73 1.01 1.09
C THR A 11 20.60 0.22 0.45
N LEU A 12 20.44 0.44 -0.86
CA LEU A 12 19.60 -0.38 -1.72
C LEU A 12 20.37 -1.67 -2.02
N SER A 13 20.37 -2.61 -1.08
CA SER A 13 20.80 -3.98 -1.37
C SER A 13 19.66 -4.68 -2.09
N VAL A 14 19.79 -4.69 -3.42
CA VAL A 14 19.11 -5.58 -4.36
C VAL A 14 19.14 -7.03 -3.85
N ALA A 15 18.03 -7.48 -3.29
CA ALA A 15 17.72 -8.90 -3.18
C ALA A 15 16.85 -9.30 -4.37
N SER A 16 17.50 -9.44 -5.53
CA SER A 16 16.98 -10.25 -6.63
C SER A 16 17.12 -11.71 -6.21
N SER A 17 16.01 -12.36 -5.86
CA SER A 17 15.97 -13.81 -5.73
C SER A 17 14.63 -14.36 -6.20
N SER A 18 14.69 -14.90 -7.42
CA SER A 18 14.03 -16.13 -7.89
C SER A 18 12.51 -16.22 -7.88
N LEU A 19 11.96 -16.27 -9.09
CA LEU A 19 10.76 -17.05 -9.43
C LEU A 19 10.84 -18.45 -8.80
N ALA A 20 9.98 -18.73 -7.83
CA ALA A 20 9.59 -20.08 -7.44
C ALA A 20 8.11 -20.02 -7.02
N GLY A 21 7.30 -20.91 -7.60
CA GLY A 21 5.85 -20.80 -7.65
C GLY A 21 5.13 -20.82 -6.30
N THR A 22 3.88 -20.37 -6.37
CA THR A 22 2.76 -20.79 -5.52
C THR A 22 2.99 -20.65 -4.01
N SER A 23 2.77 -19.43 -3.50
CA SER A 23 2.10 -19.08 -2.21
C SER A 23 2.51 -17.69 -1.66
N ALA A 24 2.71 -16.68 -2.50
CA ALA A 24 3.11 -15.33 -2.04
C ALA A 24 1.94 -14.44 -1.54
N SER A 25 0.69 -14.88 -1.73
CA SER A 25 -0.46 -13.98 -1.60
C SER A 25 -0.84 -13.59 -0.15
N VAL A 26 -0.40 -14.35 0.86
CA VAL A 26 -0.82 -14.11 2.27
C VAL A 26 0.24 -13.39 3.11
N ASN A 27 1.53 -13.53 2.77
CA ASN A 27 2.62 -12.83 3.45
C ASN A 27 2.78 -11.37 3.01
N SER A 28 2.15 -10.99 1.90
CA SER A 28 2.11 -9.61 1.41
C SER A 28 1.06 -8.77 2.14
N ALA A 29 0.04 -9.43 2.72
CA ALA A 29 -1.01 -8.79 3.51
C ALA A 29 -0.42 -8.26 4.83
N GLY A 30 -0.28 -6.94 4.92
CA GLY A 30 0.25 -6.24 6.08
C GLY A 30 1.57 -5.53 5.79
N ALA A 31 2.19 -5.74 4.62
CA ALA A 31 3.35 -4.96 4.21
C ALA A 31 2.94 -3.50 3.98
N LEU A 32 1.82 -3.29 3.27
CA LEU A 32 1.28 -1.95 3.04
C LEU A 32 0.70 -1.35 4.32
N ALA A 33 -0.01 -2.13 5.14
CA ALA A 33 -0.47 -1.65 6.45
C ALA A 33 0.70 -1.25 7.36
N ARG A 34 1.82 -1.98 7.34
CA ARG A 34 3.04 -1.61 8.08
C ARG A 34 3.69 -0.34 7.54
N GLU A 35 3.77 -0.18 6.22
CA GLU A 35 4.30 1.03 5.60
C GLU A 35 3.45 2.26 5.95
N LEU A 36 2.12 2.12 5.86
CA LEU A 36 1.18 3.16 6.29
C LEU A 36 1.27 3.41 7.79
N ALA A 37 1.45 2.38 8.62
CA ALA A 37 1.64 2.52 10.06
C ALA A 37 2.87 3.37 10.39
N ASN A 38 4.00 3.07 9.74
CA ASN A 38 5.24 3.80 9.94
C ASN A 38 5.14 5.24 9.44
N THR A 39 4.48 5.46 8.30
CA THR A 39 4.46 6.77 7.63
C THR A 39 3.40 7.71 8.22
N LEU A 40 2.23 7.18 8.56
CA LEU A 40 1.10 7.96 9.10
C LEU A 40 1.03 7.91 10.63
N GLN A 41 1.98 7.20 11.26
CA GLN A 41 1.99 6.96 12.71
C GLN A 41 0.63 6.46 13.20
N LEU A 42 0.16 5.38 12.57
CA LEU A 42 -1.14 4.80 12.90
C LEU A 42 -1.13 4.28 14.34
N ASN A 43 -2.25 4.45 15.04
CA ASN A 43 -2.46 3.71 16.28
C ASN A 43 -2.84 2.25 15.97
N GLU A 44 -2.80 1.41 17.00
CA GLU A 44 -3.06 -0.04 16.86
C GLU A 44 -4.43 -0.33 16.23
N MET A 45 -5.48 0.39 16.63
CA MET A 45 -6.82 0.19 16.08
C MET A 45 -6.90 0.55 14.59
N GLN A 46 -6.23 1.64 14.18
CA GLN A 46 -6.15 2.03 12.77
C GLN A 46 -5.36 1.02 11.95
N TYR A 47 -4.22 0.55 12.47
CA TYR A 47 -3.39 -0.47 11.84
C TYR A 47 -4.16 -1.77 11.62
N LEU A 48 -4.87 -2.27 12.65
CA LEU A 48 -5.67 -3.50 12.53
C LEU A 48 -6.79 -3.37 11.50
N LYS A 49 -7.46 -2.21 11.44
CA LYS A 49 -8.50 -1.95 10.42
C LYS A 49 -7.91 -1.92 9.01
N ILE A 50 -6.81 -1.20 8.81
CA ILE A 50 -6.15 -1.10 7.50
C ILE A 50 -5.62 -2.45 7.04
N LYS A 51 -5.03 -3.24 7.95
CA LYS A 51 -4.64 -4.62 7.66
C LYS A 51 -5.84 -5.46 7.22
N GLY A 52 -6.99 -5.32 7.88
CA GLY A 52 -8.22 -5.98 7.47
C GLY A 52 -8.70 -5.56 6.08
N PHE A 53 -8.62 -4.27 5.74
CA PHE A 53 -8.94 -3.78 4.40
C PHE A 53 -7.96 -4.31 3.34
N GLU A 54 -6.67 -4.41 3.68
CA GLU A 54 -5.65 -4.95 2.79
C GLU A 54 -5.89 -6.43 2.49
N THR A 55 -6.25 -7.24 3.48
CA THR A 55 -6.64 -8.64 3.27
C THR A 55 -7.81 -8.74 2.29
N LYS A 56 -8.88 -7.97 2.51
CA LYS A 56 -10.05 -7.94 1.61
C LYS A 56 -9.67 -7.50 0.19
N LYS A 57 -8.76 -6.54 0.07
CA LYS A 57 -8.23 -6.09 -1.23
C LYS A 57 -7.56 -7.24 -1.98
N LEU A 58 -6.68 -7.97 -1.31
CA LEU A 58 -5.95 -9.09 -1.91
C LEU A 58 -6.88 -10.24 -2.30
N GLU A 59 -7.90 -10.52 -1.50
CA GLU A 59 -8.94 -11.50 -1.84
C GLU A 59 -9.71 -11.08 -3.09
N ALA A 60 -10.15 -9.81 -3.18
CA ALA A 60 -10.86 -9.28 -4.34
C ALA A 60 -10.00 -9.26 -5.61
N ILE A 61 -8.71 -8.92 -5.50
CA ILE A 61 -7.77 -8.97 -6.63
C ILE A 61 -7.67 -10.40 -7.14
N LYS A 62 -7.46 -11.37 -6.24
CA LYS A 62 -7.35 -12.79 -6.60
C LYS A 62 -8.61 -13.29 -7.30
N GLU A 63 -9.79 -12.94 -6.79
CA GLU A 63 -11.06 -13.31 -7.44
C GLU A 63 -11.18 -12.68 -8.83
N ALA A 64 -10.86 -11.40 -8.98
CA ALA A 64 -10.89 -10.71 -10.27
C ALA A 64 -9.93 -11.34 -11.28
N GLU A 65 -8.69 -11.64 -10.88
CA GLU A 65 -7.70 -12.31 -11.74
C GLU A 65 -8.13 -13.71 -12.18
N THR A 66 -8.95 -14.41 -11.38
CA THR A 66 -9.49 -15.72 -11.76
C THR A 66 -10.70 -15.67 -12.67
N THR A 67 -11.47 -14.56 -12.65
CA THR A 67 -12.77 -14.46 -13.32
C THR A 67 -12.79 -13.49 -14.50
N MET A 68 -11.80 -12.60 -14.59
CA MET A 68 -11.72 -11.52 -15.57
C MET A 68 -10.36 -11.49 -16.27
N THR A 69 -10.32 -10.92 -17.48
CA THR A 69 -9.06 -10.71 -18.22
C THR A 69 -9.09 -9.38 -18.99
N GLY A 70 -7.92 -8.96 -19.48
CA GLY A 70 -7.78 -7.79 -20.36
C GLY A 70 -8.26 -6.47 -19.74
N GLU A 71 -8.98 -5.67 -20.52
CA GLU A 71 -9.46 -4.35 -20.10
C GLU A 71 -10.48 -4.42 -18.95
N ALA A 72 -11.31 -5.47 -18.91
CA ALA A 72 -12.28 -5.67 -17.84
C ALA A 72 -11.58 -5.89 -16.49
N LEU A 73 -10.53 -6.72 -16.48
CA LEU A 73 -9.69 -6.93 -15.30
C LEU A 73 -9.03 -5.62 -14.86
N ALA A 74 -8.42 -4.87 -15.79
CA ALA A 74 -7.76 -3.60 -15.46
C ALA A 74 -8.72 -2.59 -14.82
N LYS A 75 -9.94 -2.44 -15.38
CA LYS A 75 -10.98 -1.57 -14.80
C LYS A 75 -11.40 -2.04 -13.41
N HIS A 76 -11.55 -3.35 -13.22
CA HIS A 76 -11.97 -3.89 -11.94
C HIS A 76 -10.90 -3.73 -10.85
N LEU A 77 -9.62 -3.90 -11.19
CA LEU A 77 -8.51 -3.64 -10.27
C LEU A 77 -8.45 -2.17 -9.82
N ILE A 78 -8.75 -1.21 -10.73
CA ILE A 78 -8.84 0.21 -10.37
C ILE A 78 -9.99 0.45 -9.36
N LEU A 79 -11.14 -0.20 -9.54
CA LEU A 79 -12.26 -0.10 -8.60
C LEU A 79 -11.90 -0.66 -7.23
N ILE A 80 -11.22 -1.81 -7.18
CA ILE A 80 -10.74 -2.42 -5.94
C ILE A 80 -9.79 -1.45 -5.21
N GLU A 81 -8.82 -0.87 -5.91
CA GLU A 81 -7.86 0.06 -5.32
C GLU A 81 -8.53 1.38 -4.86
N THR A 82 -9.54 1.84 -5.60
CA THR A 82 -10.34 3.03 -5.24
C THR A 82 -11.14 2.79 -3.97
N SER A 83 -11.80 1.64 -3.87
CA SER A 83 -12.57 1.23 -2.68
C SER A 83 -11.65 1.11 -1.46
N PHE A 84 -10.50 0.44 -1.62
CA PHE A 84 -9.49 0.35 -0.57
C PHE A 84 -9.01 1.72 -0.10
N SER A 85 -8.65 2.62 -1.03
CA SER A 85 -8.23 3.99 -0.71
C SER A 85 -9.30 4.74 0.09
N ALA A 86 -10.58 4.60 -0.27
CA ALA A 86 -11.68 5.24 0.44
C ALA A 86 -11.81 4.70 1.88
N SER A 87 -11.79 3.38 2.05
CA SER A 87 -11.84 2.76 3.38
C SER A 87 -10.66 3.14 4.27
N VAL A 88 -9.46 3.30 3.70
CA VAL A 88 -8.30 3.82 4.44
C VAL A 88 -8.56 5.24 4.92
N VAL A 89 -9.01 6.15 4.04
CA VAL A 89 -9.28 7.55 4.42
C VAL A 89 -10.31 7.67 5.55
N GLU A 90 -11.34 6.82 5.57
CA GLU A 90 -12.38 6.81 6.61
C GLU A 90 -11.86 6.52 8.02
N VAL A 91 -10.76 5.77 8.15
CA VAL A 91 -10.19 5.40 9.46
C VAL A 91 -9.07 6.33 9.93
N LEU A 92 -8.60 7.21 9.05
CA LEU A 92 -7.54 8.18 9.34
C LEU A 92 -8.10 9.44 9.99
N THR A 93 -7.30 10.08 10.84
CA THR A 93 -7.60 11.44 11.32
C THR A 93 -7.36 12.47 10.20
N PRO A 94 -7.91 13.69 10.29
CA PRO A 94 -7.73 14.71 9.25
C PRO A 94 -6.26 15.01 8.91
N SER A 95 -5.36 14.99 9.91
CA SER A 95 -3.92 15.19 9.68
C SER A 95 -3.29 14.03 8.91
N GLN A 96 -3.67 12.79 9.25
CA GLN A 96 -3.22 11.59 8.56
C GLN A 96 -3.80 11.48 7.14
N GLN A 97 -5.06 11.90 6.93
CA GLN A 97 -5.66 11.96 5.60
C GLN A 97 -4.87 12.89 4.67
N LYS A 98 -4.48 14.07 5.16
CA LYS A 98 -3.65 15.01 4.39
C LYS A 98 -2.29 14.40 4.01
N ALA A 99 -1.64 13.70 4.94
CA ALA A 99 -0.38 13.01 4.68
C ALA A 99 -0.55 11.87 3.66
N TYR A 100 -1.61 11.07 3.80
CA TYR A 100 -1.94 9.97 2.88
C TYR A 100 -2.22 10.47 1.45
N LEU A 101 -3.02 11.54 1.30
CA LEU A 101 -3.28 12.15 -0.01
C LEU A 101 -2.01 12.75 -0.62
N GLY A 102 -1.15 13.36 0.20
CA GLY A 102 0.17 13.85 -0.21
C GLY A 102 1.04 12.73 -0.79
N MET A 103 1.17 11.60 -0.09
CA MET A 103 1.89 10.41 -0.57
C MET A 103 1.34 9.92 -1.90
N LYS A 104 0.01 9.79 -2.02
CA LYS A 104 -0.63 9.30 -3.25
C LYS A 104 -0.33 10.21 -4.45
N SER A 105 -0.28 11.53 -4.26
CA SER A 105 0.07 12.48 -5.33
C SER A 105 1.54 12.37 -5.76
N LEU A 106 2.47 12.12 -4.82
CA LEU A 106 3.89 11.95 -5.12
C LEU A 106 4.14 10.66 -5.91
N MET A 107 3.44 9.58 -5.57
CA MET A 107 3.50 8.32 -6.31
C MET A 107 2.95 8.46 -7.73
N ALA A 108 1.88 9.24 -7.92
CA ALA A 108 1.35 9.54 -9.25
C ALA A 108 2.32 10.39 -10.08
N THR A 109 3.06 11.31 -9.46
CA THR A 109 4.00 12.21 -10.15
C THR A 109 5.28 11.49 -10.59
N ASN A 110 5.76 10.51 -9.82
CA ASN A 110 6.97 9.74 -10.14
C ASN A 110 6.79 8.69 -11.24
N GLN A 111 5.56 8.46 -11.71
CA GLN A 111 5.26 7.57 -12.85
C GLN A 111 5.21 8.32 -14.20
N VAL A 112 5.43 9.65 -14.20
CA VAL A 112 5.30 10.54 -15.37
C VAL A 112 6.65 11.17 -15.76
N LYS A 113 7.78 10.59 -15.35
CA LYS A 113 9.12 11.08 -15.70
C LYS A 113 9.95 10.04 -16.43
#